data_AF-A0AAV6CJP6-F1
#
_entry.id   AF-A0AAV6CJP6-F1
#
_cell.length_a   1.000
_cell.length_b   1.000
_cell.length_c   1.000
_cell.angle_alpha   90.00
_cell.angle_beta   90.00
_cell.angle_gamma   90.00
#
_symmetry.space_group_name_H-M   'P 1'
#
loop_
_entity.id
_entity.type
_entity.pdbx_description
1 polymer ?
#
loop_
_entity_poly.entity_id
_entity_poly.type
_entity_poly.pdbx_seq_one_letter_code
_entity_poly.pdbx_strand_id
1 'polypeptide(L)' 'MRDDDYSEEHLEILRKLTPEQKLKQAFQLYWFARRLKAAWLRQQHPQWTEEQAQEEVRRVFLHATT' A
#
# COMPACT_ATOMS: atom_id res chain seq x y z
N MET A 1 11.68 -5.52 -5.21
CA MET A 1 12.40 -4.76 -4.18
C MET A 1 13.29 -5.76 -3.49
N ARG A 2 14.62 -5.64 -3.59
CA ARG A 2 15.51 -6.53 -2.84
C ARG A 2 15.58 -6.00 -1.40
N ASP A 3 15.82 -6.87 -0.42
CA ASP A 3 16.01 -6.45 0.97
C ASP A 3 17.17 -5.44 1.11
N ASP A 4 18.06 -5.43 0.13
CA ASP A 4 19.21 -4.55 -0.08
C ASP A 4 18.85 -3.05 -0.29
N ASP A 5 17.57 -2.68 -0.47
CA ASP A 5 17.14 -1.29 -0.75
C ASP A 5 16.90 -0.43 0.51
N TYR A 6 16.92 -1.01 1.72
CA TYR A 6 16.69 -0.25 2.95
C TYR A 6 18.01 0.26 3.55
N SER A 7 18.03 1.54 3.93
CA SER A 7 19.14 2.07 4.73
C SER A 7 19.19 1.34 6.09
N GLU A 8 20.40 1.18 6.65
CA GLU A 8 20.58 0.65 8.00
C GLU A 8 19.77 1.43 9.05
N GLU A 9 19.61 2.74 8.85
CA GLU A 9 18.76 3.59 9.69
C GLU A 9 17.29 3.13 9.67
N HIS A 10 16.74 2.79 8.51
CA HIS A 10 15.36 2.29 8.40
C HIS A 10 15.20 0.93 9.12
N LEU A 11 16.19 0.03 8.98
CA LEU A 11 16.17 -1.25 9.66
C LEU A 11 16.23 -1.09 11.19
N GLU A 12 17.03 -0.16 11.69
CA GLU A 12 17.09 0.16 13.13
C GLU A 12 15.78 0.73 13.66
N ILE A 13 15.08 1.58 12.90
CA ILE A 13 13.75 2.06 13.27
C ILE A 13 12.78 0.88 13.37
N LEU A 14 12.77 -0.02 12.37
CA LEU A 14 11.90 -1.19 12.39
C LEU A 14 12.22 -2.16 13.53
N ARG A 15 13.49 -2.30 13.92
CA ARG A 15 13.91 -3.14 15.07
C ARG A 15 13.37 -2.59 16.40
N LYS A 16 13.24 -1.27 16.54
CA LYS A 16 12.76 -0.61 17.76
C LYS A 16 11.23 -0.66 17.94
N LEU A 17 10.47 -0.97 16.90
CA LEU A 17 9.02 -1.07 16.99
C LEU A 17 8.58 -2.33 17.73
N THR A 18 7.59 -2.19 18.61
CA THR A 18 6.90 -3.35 19.20
C THR A 18 6.12 -4.11 18.11
N PRO A 19 5.80 -5.40 18.31
CA PRO A 19 4.98 -6.16 17.37
C PRO A 19 3.63 -5.48 17.05
N GLU A 20 2.98 -4.88 18.05
CA GLU A 20 1.74 -4.12 17.87
C GLU A 20 1.94 -2.89 16.96
N GLN A 21 3.02 -2.13 17.17
CA GLN A 21 3.32 -0.96 16.36
C GLN A 21 3.63 -1.35 14.91
N LYS A 22 4.36 -2.46 14.69
CA LYS A 22 4.62 -3.01 13.36
C LYS A 22 3.32 -3.36 12.65
N LEU A 23 2.44 -4.08 13.35
CA LEU A 23 1.14 -4.47 12.80
C LEU A 23 0.30 -3.24 12.43
N LYS A 24 0.22 -2.26 13.33
CA LYS A 24 -0.47 -0.99 13.09
C LYS A 24 0.07 -0.27 11.85
N GLN A 25 1.39 -0.16 11.71
CA GLN A 25 2.01 0.48 10.55
C GLN A 25 1.75 -0.30 9.25
N ALA A 26 1.83 -1.63 9.28
CA ALA A 26 1.51 -2.47 8.13
C ALA A 26 0.07 -2.25 7.64
N PHE A 27 -0.90 -2.19 8.55
CA PHE A 27 -2.29 -1.88 8.20
C PHE A 27 -2.46 -0.47 7.65
N GLN A 28 -1.80 0.52 8.25
CA GLN A 28 -1.83 1.90 7.75
C GLN A 28 -1.28 1.98 6.32
N LEU A 29 -0.15 1.32 6.06
CA LEU A 29 0.46 1.27 4.74
C LEU A 29 -0.44 0.55 3.72
N TYR A 30 -1.06 -0.57 4.12
CA TYR A 30 -2.01 -1.31 3.29
C TYR A 30 -3.15 -0.42 2.81
N TRP A 31 -3.81 0.31 3.73
CA TRP A 31 -4.91 1.21 3.35
C TRP A 31 -4.44 2.43 2.57
N PHE A 32 -3.27 2.98 2.91
CA PHE A 32 -2.68 4.10 2.19
C PHE A 32 -2.39 3.75 0.73
N ALA A 33 -1.76 2.60 0.47
CA ALA A 33 -1.46 2.13 -0.88
C ALA A 33 -2.74 1.98 -1.73
N ARG A 34 -3.82 1.46 -1.14
CA ARG A 34 -5.12 1.34 -1.82
C ARG A 34 -5.73 2.70 -2.17
N ARG A 35 -5.65 3.68 -1.27
CA ARG A 35 -6.12 5.05 -1.53
C ARG A 35 -5.31 5.72 -2.64
N LEU A 36 -4.01 5.54 -2.63
CA LEU A 36 -3.12 6.06 -3.68
C LEU A 36 -3.46 5.43 -5.03
N LYS A 37 -3.67 4.11 -5.07
CA LYS A 37 -4.08 3.41 -6.29
C LYS A 37 -5.44 3.90 -6.81
N ALA A 38 -6.42 4.10 -5.92
CA ALA A 38 -7.71 4.67 -6.29
C ALA A 38 -7.56 6.07 -6.90
N ALA A 39 -6.77 6.95 -6.28
CA ALA A 39 -6.52 8.30 -6.80
C ALA A 39 -5.87 8.26 -8.19
N TRP A 40 -4.88 7.39 -8.38
CA TRP A 40 -4.27 7.17 -9.69
C TRP A 40 -5.27 6.66 -10.73
N LEU A 41 -6.12 5.68 -10.38
CA LEU A 41 -7.14 5.15 -11.29
C LEU A 41 -8.16 6.22 -11.71
N ARG A 42 -8.60 7.09 -10.79
CA ARG A 42 -9.48 8.22 -11.11
C ARG A 42 -8.83 9.20 -12.09
N GLN A 43 -7.52 9.42 -11.96
CA GLN A 43 -6.79 10.28 -12.88
C GLN A 43 -6.67 9.64 -14.28
N GLN A 44 -6.44 8.32 -14.36
CA GLN A 44 -6.31 7.60 -15.63
C GLN A 44 -7.65 7.33 -16.32
N HIS A 45 -8.74 7.22 -15.56
CA HIS A 45 -10.08 6.93 -16.05
C HIS A 45 -11.11 7.95 -15.51
N PRO A 46 -11.11 9.21 -16.01
CA PRO A 46 -12.02 10.26 -15.53
C PRO A 46 -13.51 9.95 -15.69
N GLN A 47 -13.86 9.04 -16.59
CA GLN A 47 -15.22 8.59 -16.86
C GLN A 47 -15.73 7.51 -15.90
N TRP A 48 -14.86 6.93 -15.08
CA TRP A 48 -15.26 5.90 -14.13
C TRP A 48 -16.01 6.49 -12.94
N THR A 49 -17.00 5.73 -12.46
CA THR A 49 -17.60 6.01 -11.15
C THR A 49 -16.64 5.62 -10.03
N GLU A 50 -16.91 6.10 -8.81
CA GLU A 50 -16.12 5.75 -7.64
C GLU A 50 -16.12 4.23 -7.40
N GLU A 51 -17.27 3.59 -7.60
CA GLU A 51 -17.44 2.14 -7.41
C GLU A 51 -16.57 1.35 -8.38
N GLN A 52 -16.49 1.78 -9.64
CA GLN A 52 -15.64 1.15 -10.66
C GLN A 52 -14.15 1.27 -10.29
N ALA A 53 -13.71 2.45 -9.82
CA ALA A 53 -12.35 2.63 -9.35
C ALA A 53 -12.05 1.74 -8.13
N GLN A 54 -12.97 1.63 -7.17
CA GLN A 54 -12.78 0.78 -5.98
C GLN A 54 -12.79 -0.71 -6.32
N GLU A 55 -13.60 -1.16 -7.28
CA GLU A 55 -13.60 -2.52 -7.79
C GLU A 55 -12.27 -2.88 -8.43
N GLU A 56 -11.72 -1.98 -9.23
CA GLU A 56 -10.41 -2.17 -9.84
C GLU A 56 -9.29 -2.22 -8.78
N VAL A 57 -9.33 -1.37 -7.75
CA VAL A 57 -8.40 -1.47 -6.61
C VAL A 57 -8.52 -2.82 -5.91
N ARG A 58 -9.74 -3.34 -5.71
CA ARG A 58 -9.95 -4.69 -5.16
C ARG A 58 -9.29 -5.75 -6.05
N ARG A 59 -9.49 -5.69 -7.36
CA ARG A 59 -8.89 -6.64 -8.31
C ARG A 59 -7.37 -6.59 -8.31
N VAL A 60 -6.77 -5.40 -8.38
CA VAL A 60 -5.31 -5.23 -8.40
C VAL A 60 -4.68 -5.80 -7.14
N PHE A 61 -5.21 -5.49 -5.96
CA PHE A 61 -4.65 -5.98 -4.70
C PHE A 61 -4.96 -7.46 -4.43
N LEU A 62 -5.99 -8.03 -5.05
CA LEU A 62 -6.27 -9.48 -4.98
C LEU A 62 -5.26 -10.29 -5.79
N HIS A 63 -4.83 -9.77 -6.94
CA HIS A 63 -3.87 -10.43 -7.83
C HIS A 63 -2.44 -9.90 -7.71
N ALA A 64 -2.17 -9.04 -6.73
CA ALA A 64 -0.82 -8.59 -6.43
C ALA A 64 -0.04 -9.79 -5.91
N THR A 65 0.85 -10.34 -6.74
CA THR A 65 1.81 -11.37 -6.33
C THR A 65 3.07 -10.69 -5.81
N THR A 66 3.77 -11.36 -4.90
CA THR A 66 5.08 -10.93 -4.37
C THR A 66 6.20 -11.22 -5.36
#